data_AF-A0A7W2M3Q4-F1
#
_entry.id   AF-A0A7W2M3Q4-F1
#
_cell.length_a   1.000
_cell.length_b   1.000
_cell.length_c   1.000
_cell.angle_alpha   90.00
_cell.angle_beta   90.00
_cell.angle_gamma   90.00
#
_symmetry.space_group_name_H-M   'P 1'
#
loop_
_entity.id
_entity.type
_entity.pdbx_description
1 polymer ?
#
loop_
_entity_poly.entity_id
_entity_poly.type
_entity_poly.pdbx_seq_one_letter_code
_entity_poly.pdbx_strand_id
1 'polypeptide(L)'
;MTQPKITLIICLLTFFFFSCKEEKKATFNNEKEEIQKQFDETEYVLDDSFPVGDARRYGLTAENSKTSHPTSGKNRMTTVLDLAEKSGMEIIFPAGYYGMDLTLDSRNNMTLRFNNSEFNLIHITQNKDTLPKPENITLKGTLISYARLGLTEARNISIDSVILKSDTSKNLWGLRNTGCHIYHGCKDIKINYLEVQDLGSGSERYKYSHAALAIDGYNNNPENVQIKKVHIKSTDRHGIYMTGKDHLIGEVIIDKFGIGDATHMDGMQDAAPGEEKEFKALWINKCYDSFIENIIINEKDSKGTYTAHFDSGDMRRPVIIGNFKVLNDQTDMTILEDDNHGVIIEIKE
;
A
#
# COMPACT_ATOMS: atom_id res chain seq x y z
N MET A 1 50.62 59.50 56.00
CA MET A 1 49.47 60.39 56.29
C MET A 1 48.22 59.55 56.17
N THR A 2 47.81 58.98 57.30
CA THR A 2 46.63 59.39 58.11
C THR A 2 45.39 58.58 57.75
N GLN A 3 45.38 57.35 58.29
CA GLN A 3 44.35 56.76 59.16
C GLN A 3 43.33 57.75 59.81
N PRO A 4 42.26 57.27 60.48
CA PRO A 4 41.37 56.12 60.22
C PRO A 4 39.91 56.42 60.72
N LYS A 5 39.06 55.39 60.80
CA LYS A 5 38.13 55.02 61.90
C LYS A 5 37.18 53.95 61.31
N ILE A 6 37.28 52.63 61.54
CA ILE A 6 37.38 51.84 62.80
C ILE A 6 36.34 52.38 63.81
N THR A 7 35.34 51.66 64.31
CA THR A 7 35.29 50.25 64.75
C THR A 7 33.84 49.90 65.15
N LEU A 8 33.46 48.60 65.03
CA LEU A 8 32.71 47.76 66.01
C LEU A 8 31.23 48.15 66.34
N ILE A 9 30.24 47.28 66.58
CA ILE A 9 30.18 45.99 67.28
C ILE A 9 28.93 45.20 66.80
N ILE A 10 29.16 44.01 66.25
CA ILE A 10 28.60 42.69 66.65
C ILE A 10 27.21 42.68 67.33
N CYS A 11 26.24 42.07 66.67
CA CYS A 11 25.21 41.27 67.35
C CYS A 11 25.12 39.90 66.66
N LEU A 12 25.43 38.86 67.44
CA LEU A 12 25.25 37.46 67.10
C LEU A 12 23.82 37.19 66.64
N LEU A 13 23.68 36.39 65.59
CA LEU A 13 22.64 35.37 65.48
C LEU A 13 23.12 34.26 64.55
N THR A 14 23.76 33.27 65.17
CA THR A 14 23.72 31.88 64.73
C THR A 14 22.27 31.50 64.39
N PHE A 15 22.03 30.81 63.28
CA PHE A 15 21.27 29.56 63.19
C PHE A 15 21.11 29.18 61.70
N PHE A 16 21.82 28.11 61.32
CA PHE A 16 21.46 27.08 60.32
C PHE A 16 21.24 27.46 58.85
N PHE A 17 22.20 27.02 58.04
CA PHE A 17 21.95 26.47 56.72
C PHE A 17 21.02 25.25 56.84
N PHE A 18 19.73 25.43 56.57
CA PHE A 18 18.87 24.34 56.11
C PHE A 18 18.37 24.69 54.70
N SER A 19 18.82 23.87 53.76
CA SER A 19 18.25 23.69 52.44
C SER A 19 16.75 23.40 52.59
N CYS A 20 15.91 24.32 52.13
CA CYS A 20 14.51 24.01 51.86
C CYS A 20 14.45 23.05 50.67
N LYS A 21 14.31 21.76 50.97
CA LYS A 21 13.57 20.84 50.11
C LYS A 21 12.14 21.35 50.10
N GLU A 22 11.69 21.88 48.96
CA GLU A 22 10.25 22.01 48.72
C GLU A 22 9.65 20.61 48.63
N GLU A 23 8.90 20.24 49.65
CA GLU A 23 7.95 19.15 49.62
C GLU A 23 6.89 19.44 48.55
N LYS A 24 7.10 18.90 47.35
CA LYS A 24 5.98 18.63 46.46
C LYS A 24 5.09 17.59 47.15
N LYS A 25 4.00 18.07 47.76
CA LYS A 25 2.85 17.24 48.10
C LYS A 25 2.48 16.43 46.86
N ALA A 26 2.71 15.12 46.93
CA ALA A 26 2.17 14.17 45.99
C ALA A 26 0.65 14.19 46.14
N THR A 27 -0.01 15.02 45.35
CA THR A 27 -1.42 14.84 45.05
C THR A 27 -1.50 13.54 44.26
N PHE A 28 -1.90 12.46 44.94
CA PHE A 28 -2.38 11.24 44.29
C PHE A 28 -3.64 11.61 43.51
N ASN A 29 -3.45 12.17 42.31
CA ASN A 29 -4.43 12.02 41.26
C ASN A 29 -4.35 10.54 40.89
N ASN A 30 -5.33 9.77 41.36
CA ASN A 30 -5.78 8.57 40.67
C ASN A 30 -6.23 8.99 39.26
N GLU A 31 -5.28 9.26 38.38
CA GLU A 31 -5.46 8.93 36.98
C GLU A 31 -5.60 7.41 36.99
N LYS A 32 -6.86 6.96 36.99
CA LYS A 32 -7.17 5.63 36.51
C LYS A 32 -6.46 5.54 35.17
N GLU A 33 -5.37 4.77 35.11
CA GLU A 33 -5.05 4.04 33.90
C GLU A 33 -6.38 3.44 33.47
N GLU A 34 -6.96 3.97 32.38
CA GLU A 34 -7.86 3.17 31.59
C GLU A 34 -7.01 1.99 31.15
N ILE A 35 -7.01 0.93 31.96
CA ILE A 35 -6.69 -0.41 31.52
C ILE A 35 -7.60 -0.58 30.32
N GLN A 36 -7.03 -0.43 29.11
CA GLN A 36 -7.71 -0.79 27.88
C GLN A 36 -8.29 -2.16 28.16
N LYS A 37 -9.62 -2.21 28.24
CA LYS A 37 -10.32 -3.44 28.58
C LYS A 37 -9.93 -4.43 27.50
N GLN A 38 -8.99 -5.32 27.82
CA GLN A 38 -8.45 -6.28 26.89
C GLN A 38 -9.66 -7.02 26.32
N PHE A 39 -9.85 -6.94 25.01
CA PHE A 39 -10.97 -7.58 24.34
C PHE A 39 -10.97 -9.06 24.73
N ASP A 40 -12.10 -9.55 25.26
CA ASP A 40 -12.22 -10.93 25.66
C ASP A 40 -12.54 -11.79 24.44
N GLU A 41 -11.52 -12.49 23.94
CA GLU A 41 -11.59 -13.36 22.77
C GLU A 41 -12.19 -14.74 23.06
N THR A 42 -12.41 -15.09 24.32
CA THR A 42 -12.73 -16.46 24.76
C THR A 42 -13.98 -17.03 24.09
N GLU A 43 -14.99 -16.19 23.80
CA GLU A 43 -16.22 -16.60 23.11
C GLU A 43 -15.96 -17.14 21.69
N TYR A 44 -14.88 -16.71 21.04
CA TYR A 44 -14.57 -17.03 19.65
C TYR A 44 -13.51 -18.13 19.52
N VAL A 45 -12.94 -18.60 20.62
CA VAL A 45 -11.91 -19.65 20.62
C VAL A 45 -12.55 -21.00 20.30
N LEU A 46 -12.06 -21.65 19.25
CA LEU A 46 -12.44 -23.01 18.88
C LEU A 46 -11.33 -24.03 19.10
N ASP A 47 -10.07 -23.58 19.09
CA ASP A 47 -8.90 -24.42 19.34
C ASP A 47 -7.86 -23.62 20.12
N ASP A 48 -7.79 -23.85 21.43
CA ASP A 48 -6.92 -23.11 22.34
C ASP A 48 -5.45 -23.52 22.26
N SER A 49 -5.12 -24.57 21.50
CA SER A 49 -3.74 -25.00 21.27
C SER A 49 -2.95 -24.03 20.39
N PHE A 50 -3.64 -23.22 19.58
CA PHE A 50 -3.04 -22.14 18.81
C PHE A 50 -2.91 -20.86 19.65
N PRO A 51 -1.81 -20.11 19.50
CA PRO A 51 -1.60 -18.87 20.26
C PRO A 51 -2.66 -17.82 19.91
N VAL A 52 -2.91 -16.92 20.86
CA VAL A 52 -3.76 -15.74 20.65
C VAL A 52 -3.28 -14.97 19.41
N GLY A 53 -4.22 -14.61 18.53
CA GLY A 53 -3.94 -13.98 17.23
C GLY A 53 -3.75 -14.95 16.06
N ASP A 54 -3.51 -16.25 16.26
CA ASP A 54 -3.50 -17.21 15.14
C ASP A 54 -4.93 -17.42 14.62
N ALA A 55 -5.15 -17.25 13.32
CA ALA A 55 -6.47 -17.42 12.70
C ALA A 55 -7.09 -18.80 12.99
N ARG A 56 -6.28 -19.85 13.15
CA ARG A 56 -6.74 -21.21 13.45
C ARG A 56 -7.30 -21.35 14.86
N ARG A 57 -6.86 -20.52 15.82
CA ARG A 57 -7.45 -20.44 17.17
C ARG A 57 -8.95 -20.14 17.11
N TYR A 58 -9.31 -19.28 16.18
CA TYR A 58 -10.68 -18.86 15.86
C TYR A 58 -11.32 -19.74 14.78
N GLY A 59 -10.69 -20.89 14.51
CA GLY A 59 -11.13 -21.90 13.56
C GLY A 59 -11.09 -21.49 12.09
N LEU A 60 -10.34 -20.46 11.70
CA LEU A 60 -10.13 -20.12 10.30
C LEU A 60 -8.89 -20.82 9.74
N THR A 61 -9.10 -21.69 8.76
CA THR A 61 -8.06 -22.37 7.97
C THR A 61 -8.34 -22.16 6.48
N ALA A 62 -7.38 -22.48 5.62
CA ALA A 62 -7.58 -22.47 4.17
C ALA A 62 -8.72 -23.40 3.72
N GLU A 63 -8.90 -24.55 4.40
CA GLU A 63 -9.89 -25.57 4.04
C GLU A 63 -11.32 -25.20 4.42
N ASN A 64 -11.50 -24.38 5.46
CA ASN A 64 -12.83 -24.08 6.02
C ASN A 64 -13.22 -22.59 5.93
N SER A 65 -12.42 -21.76 5.27
CA SER A 65 -12.57 -20.30 5.18
C SER A 65 -13.96 -19.82 4.77
N LYS A 66 -14.65 -20.59 3.93
CA LYS A 66 -16.00 -20.28 3.40
C LYS A 66 -17.14 -20.66 4.34
N THR A 67 -16.86 -21.42 5.40
CA THR A 67 -17.89 -21.91 6.33
C THR A 67 -18.24 -20.88 7.40
N SER A 68 -19.38 -21.08 8.05
CA SER A 68 -19.77 -20.26 9.21
C SER A 68 -18.95 -20.61 10.45
N HIS A 69 -18.60 -19.59 11.23
CA HIS A 69 -18.04 -19.74 12.55
C HIS A 69 -19.15 -20.21 13.53
N PRO A 70 -18.92 -21.25 14.35
CA PRO A 70 -19.96 -21.84 15.21
C PRO A 70 -20.57 -20.86 16.21
N THR A 71 -19.77 -20.00 16.84
CA THR A 71 -20.28 -19.04 17.83
C THR A 71 -20.96 -17.82 17.21
N SER A 72 -20.29 -17.12 16.29
CA SER A 72 -20.83 -15.87 15.74
C SER A 72 -21.87 -16.05 14.62
N GLY A 73 -22.00 -17.24 14.04
CA GLY A 73 -22.88 -17.53 12.89
C GLY A 73 -22.44 -16.92 11.54
N LYS A 74 -21.60 -15.87 11.57
CA LYS A 74 -20.97 -15.25 10.38
C LYS A 74 -19.97 -16.18 9.69
N ASN A 75 -19.59 -15.86 8.46
CA ASN A 75 -18.43 -16.49 7.80
C ASN A 75 -17.16 -16.36 8.67
N ARG A 76 -16.34 -17.40 8.73
CA ARG A 76 -15.12 -17.44 9.57
C ARG A 76 -14.13 -16.32 9.29
N MET A 77 -13.92 -15.94 8.02
CA MET A 77 -13.10 -14.77 7.68
C MET A 77 -13.68 -13.50 8.29
N THR A 78 -14.99 -13.28 8.17
CA THR A 78 -15.64 -12.11 8.77
C THR A 78 -15.46 -12.07 10.29
N THR A 79 -15.61 -13.20 10.98
CA THR A 79 -15.40 -13.27 12.43
C THR A 79 -13.96 -12.91 12.81
N VAL A 80 -12.98 -13.46 12.09
CA VAL A 80 -11.56 -13.18 12.35
C VAL A 80 -11.20 -11.72 12.05
N LEU A 81 -11.74 -11.13 10.99
CA LEU A 81 -11.55 -9.70 10.70
C LEU A 81 -12.24 -8.80 11.73
N ASP A 82 -13.44 -9.17 12.20
CA ASP A 82 -14.12 -8.46 13.29
C ASP A 82 -13.31 -8.50 14.58
N LEU A 83 -12.66 -9.63 14.88
CA LEU A 83 -11.75 -9.75 16.02
C LEU A 83 -10.56 -8.83 15.86
N ALA A 84 -9.88 -8.84 14.71
CA ALA A 84 -8.74 -7.96 14.43
C ALA A 84 -9.08 -6.48 14.66
N GLU A 85 -10.19 -6.04 14.06
CA GLU A 85 -10.66 -4.65 14.09
C GLU A 85 -11.10 -4.20 15.49
N LYS A 86 -11.86 -5.02 16.22
CA LYS A 86 -12.43 -4.64 17.52
C LYS A 86 -11.42 -4.70 18.66
N SER A 87 -10.46 -5.62 18.57
CA SER A 87 -9.47 -5.84 19.63
C SER A 87 -8.15 -5.11 19.38
N GLY A 88 -7.87 -4.68 18.14
CA GLY A 88 -6.55 -4.21 17.73
C GLY A 88 -5.49 -5.31 17.66
N MET A 89 -5.89 -6.57 17.84
CA MET A 89 -4.99 -7.73 17.80
C MET A 89 -4.44 -7.97 16.40
N GLU A 90 -3.15 -8.29 16.32
CA GLU A 90 -2.57 -8.82 15.10
C GLU A 90 -3.11 -10.23 14.83
N ILE A 91 -3.79 -10.42 13.70
CA ILE A 91 -4.22 -11.74 13.25
C ILE A 91 -3.21 -12.33 12.28
N ILE A 92 -2.76 -13.55 12.56
CA ILE A 92 -1.80 -14.30 11.73
C ILE A 92 -2.56 -15.32 10.89
N PHE A 93 -2.42 -15.21 9.57
CA PHE A 93 -2.90 -16.18 8.58
C PHE A 93 -1.75 -17.11 8.19
N PRO A 94 -1.88 -18.43 8.47
CA PRO A 94 -0.95 -19.42 7.96
C PRO A 94 -0.92 -19.50 6.43
N ALA A 95 0.08 -20.19 5.90
CA ALA A 95 0.15 -20.51 4.47
C ALA A 95 -1.06 -21.32 4.03
N GLY A 96 -1.52 -21.09 2.81
CA GLY A 96 -2.60 -21.86 2.20
C GLY A 96 -3.47 -21.03 1.27
N TYR A 97 -4.18 -21.70 0.36
CA TYR A 97 -5.15 -21.09 -0.54
C TYR A 97 -6.53 -21.07 0.09
N TYR A 98 -6.98 -19.88 0.51
CA TYR A 98 -8.25 -19.70 1.22
C TYR A 98 -9.46 -19.76 0.28
N GLY A 99 -9.27 -19.84 -1.04
CA GLY A 99 -10.36 -20.02 -1.99
C GLY A 99 -11.35 -18.86 -2.08
N MET A 100 -11.04 -17.68 -1.54
CA MET A 100 -11.95 -16.55 -1.42
C MET A 100 -11.21 -15.22 -1.62
N ASP A 101 -11.97 -14.14 -1.70
CA ASP A 101 -11.43 -12.79 -1.68
C ASP A 101 -11.08 -12.38 -0.23
N LEU A 102 -10.00 -11.62 -0.08
CA LEU A 102 -9.71 -10.86 1.12
C LEU A 102 -10.34 -9.47 0.97
N THR A 103 -11.57 -9.34 1.47
CA THR A 103 -12.34 -8.09 1.43
C THR A 103 -12.19 -7.32 2.74
N LEU A 104 -11.47 -6.20 2.67
CA LEU A 104 -11.25 -5.24 3.75
C LEU A 104 -12.03 -3.93 3.54
N ASP A 105 -13.12 -4.02 2.77
CA ASP A 105 -13.93 -2.85 2.43
C ASP A 105 -14.50 -2.19 3.70
N SER A 106 -14.31 -0.88 3.79
CA SER A 106 -14.76 -0.04 4.91
C SER A 106 -14.27 -0.50 6.30
N ARG A 107 -13.22 -1.33 6.35
CA ARG A 107 -12.58 -1.81 7.58
C ARG A 107 -11.53 -0.82 8.06
N ASN A 108 -11.32 -0.73 9.37
CA ASN A 108 -10.36 0.19 9.96
C ASN A 108 -9.50 -0.45 11.05
N ASN A 109 -8.36 0.18 11.35
CA ASN A 109 -7.56 -0.07 12.57
C ASN A 109 -7.21 -1.55 12.80
N MET A 110 -6.61 -2.20 11.81
CA MET A 110 -6.29 -3.63 11.91
C MET A 110 -4.89 -3.95 11.43
N THR A 111 -4.30 -4.96 12.06
CA THR A 111 -3.02 -5.55 11.64
C THR A 111 -3.23 -7.02 11.31
N LEU A 112 -2.90 -7.41 10.09
CA LEU A 112 -2.98 -8.79 9.62
C LEU A 112 -1.58 -9.23 9.17
N ARG A 113 -1.16 -10.44 9.52
CA ARG A 113 0.11 -11.04 9.06
C ARG A 113 -0.17 -12.25 8.18
N PHE A 114 0.44 -12.28 7.00
CA PHE A 114 0.29 -13.37 6.04
C PHE A 114 1.60 -14.14 5.89
N ASN A 115 1.53 -15.45 6.09
CA ASN A 115 2.67 -16.34 5.94
C ASN A 115 2.57 -17.08 4.59
N ASN A 116 2.65 -16.36 3.46
CA ASN A 116 2.34 -16.88 2.13
C ASN A 116 0.88 -17.36 2.01
N SER A 117 -0.04 -16.59 2.59
CA SER A 117 -1.48 -16.84 2.46
C SER A 117 -1.96 -16.39 1.09
N GLU A 118 -2.78 -17.21 0.45
CA GLU A 118 -3.23 -16.99 -0.92
C GLU A 118 -4.74 -16.75 -0.98
N PHE A 119 -5.13 -15.69 -1.70
CA PHE A 119 -6.52 -15.26 -1.91
C PHE A 119 -6.79 -15.09 -3.40
N ASN A 120 -8.06 -14.98 -3.77
CA ASN A 120 -8.43 -14.65 -5.13
C ASN A 120 -8.20 -13.15 -5.42
N LEU A 121 -8.93 -12.26 -4.75
CA LEU A 121 -8.78 -10.80 -4.83
C LEU A 121 -8.36 -10.22 -3.46
N ILE A 122 -7.58 -9.15 -3.46
CA ILE A 122 -7.39 -8.30 -2.28
C ILE A 122 -8.11 -6.98 -2.56
N HIS A 123 -9.11 -6.65 -1.75
CA HIS A 123 -9.97 -5.49 -1.97
C HIS A 123 -10.01 -4.63 -0.71
N ILE A 124 -9.60 -3.37 -0.83
CA ILE A 124 -9.58 -2.39 0.26
C ILE A 124 -10.28 -1.13 -0.23
N THR A 125 -11.62 -1.13 -0.19
CA THR A 125 -12.40 -0.06 -0.82
C THR A 125 -13.47 0.55 0.09
N GLN A 126 -13.79 1.81 -0.18
CA GLN A 126 -15.09 2.36 0.17
C GLN A 126 -16.09 2.01 -0.94
N ASN A 127 -16.82 0.92 -0.76
CA ASN A 127 -17.76 0.40 -1.75
C ASN A 127 -19.08 1.19 -1.84
N LYS A 128 -19.36 2.09 -0.88
CA LYS A 128 -20.43 3.09 -0.93
C LYS A 128 -20.02 4.35 -0.16
N ASP A 129 -20.32 5.52 -0.69
CA ASP A 129 -20.00 6.82 -0.06
C ASP A 129 -20.55 6.99 1.37
N THR A 130 -21.59 6.25 1.72
CA THR A 130 -22.20 6.24 3.06
C THR A 130 -21.43 5.41 4.09
N LEU A 131 -20.52 4.54 3.64
CA LEU A 131 -19.72 3.69 4.51
C LEU A 131 -18.40 4.37 4.87
N PRO A 132 -17.77 4.02 6.00
CA PRO A 132 -16.44 4.53 6.33
C PRO A 132 -15.43 4.24 5.23
N LYS A 133 -14.49 5.17 5.01
CA LYS A 133 -13.30 4.90 4.21
C LYS A 133 -12.44 3.87 4.94
N PRO A 134 -11.83 2.90 4.24
CA PRO A 134 -10.92 1.97 4.89
C PRO A 134 -9.62 2.69 5.28
N GLU A 135 -9.24 2.58 6.56
CA GLU A 135 -8.18 3.40 7.15
C GLU A 135 -7.35 2.65 8.21
N ASN A 136 -6.06 2.96 8.29
CA ASN A 136 -5.14 2.39 9.30
C ASN A 136 -5.06 0.86 9.25
N ILE A 137 -4.79 0.31 8.06
CA ILE A 137 -4.65 -1.13 7.85
C ILE A 137 -3.20 -1.47 7.59
N THR A 138 -2.66 -2.43 8.35
CA THR A 138 -1.31 -2.96 8.16
C THR A 138 -1.36 -4.44 7.75
N LEU A 139 -0.88 -4.76 6.56
CA LEU A 139 -0.75 -6.10 6.01
C LEU A 139 0.73 -6.53 6.04
N LYS A 140 1.11 -7.32 7.03
CA LYS A 140 2.48 -7.82 7.25
C LYS A 140 2.74 -9.12 6.52
N GLY A 141 4.00 -9.41 6.25
CA GLY A 141 4.43 -10.64 5.58
C GLY A 141 4.09 -10.68 4.10
N THR A 142 3.93 -11.89 3.55
CA THR A 142 3.72 -12.10 2.10
C THR A 142 2.29 -12.55 1.84
N LEU A 143 1.56 -11.72 1.11
CA LEU A 143 0.19 -11.93 0.67
C LEU A 143 0.16 -12.22 -0.83
N ILE A 144 -0.55 -13.25 -1.24
CA ILE A 144 -0.64 -13.68 -2.65
C ILE A 144 -2.07 -13.51 -3.15
N SER A 145 -2.24 -12.94 -4.33
CA SER A 145 -3.54 -12.78 -5.00
C SER A 145 -3.49 -13.34 -6.42
N TYR A 146 -4.57 -14.02 -6.82
CA TYR A 146 -4.70 -14.59 -8.17
C TYR A 146 -5.47 -13.70 -9.14
N ALA A 147 -6.03 -12.59 -8.64
CA ALA A 147 -6.83 -11.67 -9.45
C ALA A 147 -6.28 -10.25 -9.40
N ARG A 148 -6.33 -9.55 -8.26
CA ARG A 148 -5.93 -8.13 -8.19
C ARG A 148 -5.61 -7.71 -6.77
N LEU A 149 -4.86 -6.61 -6.65
CA LEU A 149 -4.88 -5.74 -5.48
C LEU A 149 -5.61 -4.45 -5.87
N GLY A 150 -6.79 -4.19 -5.30
CA GLY A 150 -7.61 -3.03 -5.60
C GLY A 150 -7.82 -2.16 -4.37
N LEU A 151 -7.43 -0.89 -4.45
CA LEU A 151 -7.64 0.11 -3.40
C LEU A 151 -8.47 1.27 -3.95
N THR A 152 -9.41 1.78 -3.14
CA THR A 152 -10.25 2.94 -3.50
C THR A 152 -10.65 3.67 -2.23
N GLU A 153 -10.45 5.00 -2.20
CA GLU A 153 -10.71 5.85 -1.03
C GLU A 153 -9.95 5.42 0.25
N ALA A 154 -8.93 4.57 0.12
CA ALA A 154 -8.22 3.98 1.24
C ALA A 154 -7.16 4.92 1.81
N ARG A 155 -6.98 4.89 3.14
CA ARG A 155 -6.11 5.84 3.86
C ARG A 155 -5.15 5.13 4.80
N ASN A 156 -3.89 5.57 4.82
CA ASN A 156 -2.88 5.03 5.74
C ASN A 156 -2.82 3.48 5.72
N ILE A 157 -2.55 2.94 4.52
CA ILE A 157 -2.46 1.50 4.29
C ILE A 157 -0.98 1.13 4.16
N SER A 158 -0.53 0.14 4.90
CA SER A 158 0.84 -0.38 4.82
C SER A 158 0.84 -1.85 4.46
N ILE A 159 1.59 -2.24 3.43
CA ILE A 159 1.69 -3.62 2.93
C ILE A 159 3.16 -4.02 2.86
N ASP A 160 3.56 -5.10 3.51
CA ASP A 160 4.92 -5.63 3.42
C ASP A 160 5.19 -6.20 2.02
N SER A 161 4.49 -7.26 1.65
CA SER A 161 4.69 -7.88 0.34
C SER A 161 3.38 -8.38 -0.24
N VAL A 162 3.15 -8.01 -1.50
CA VAL A 162 2.06 -8.54 -2.31
C VAL A 162 2.62 -9.13 -3.61
N ILE A 163 2.19 -10.35 -3.93
CA ILE A 163 2.56 -11.04 -5.17
C ILE A 163 1.28 -11.36 -5.94
N LEU A 164 1.14 -10.77 -7.12
CA LEU A 164 0.03 -11.01 -8.04
C LEU A 164 0.44 -12.07 -9.05
N LYS A 165 -0.28 -13.20 -9.05
CA LYS A 165 0.01 -14.37 -9.89
C LYS A 165 -1.18 -14.71 -10.78
N SER A 166 -0.92 -15.31 -11.92
CA SER A 166 -1.97 -15.92 -12.74
C SER A 166 -2.02 -17.43 -12.52
N ASP A 167 -3.15 -17.91 -12.04
CA ASP A 167 -3.51 -19.33 -12.02
C ASP A 167 -5.02 -19.41 -12.24
N THR A 168 -5.44 -19.80 -13.44
CA THR A 168 -6.86 -19.82 -13.83
C THR A 168 -7.67 -20.89 -13.08
N SER A 169 -7.02 -21.86 -12.43
CA SER A 169 -7.69 -22.85 -11.57
C SER A 169 -7.96 -22.32 -10.17
N LYS A 170 -7.13 -21.38 -9.69
CA LYS A 170 -7.29 -20.71 -8.38
C LYS A 170 -7.98 -19.35 -8.48
N ASN A 171 -7.99 -18.71 -9.64
CA ASN A 171 -8.76 -17.51 -9.87
C ASN A 171 -10.26 -17.87 -9.94
N LEU A 172 -11.09 -17.28 -9.10
CA LEU A 172 -12.53 -17.60 -9.00
C LEU A 172 -13.32 -17.22 -10.25
N TRP A 173 -12.74 -16.42 -11.15
CA TRP A 173 -13.32 -16.05 -12.43
C TRP A 173 -12.66 -16.77 -13.61
N GLY A 174 -11.71 -17.67 -13.38
CA GLY A 174 -10.96 -18.37 -14.42
C GLY A 174 -10.06 -17.45 -15.24
N LEU A 175 -9.65 -16.31 -14.68
CA LEU A 175 -8.85 -15.29 -15.35
C LEU A 175 -7.38 -15.37 -14.96
N ARG A 176 -6.53 -14.78 -15.82
CA ARG A 176 -5.21 -14.27 -15.42
C ARG A 176 -5.44 -13.04 -14.52
N ASN A 177 -4.44 -12.68 -13.74
CA ASN A 177 -4.56 -11.53 -12.85
C ASN A 177 -4.65 -10.21 -13.64
N THR A 178 -5.19 -9.18 -13.00
CA THR A 178 -5.55 -7.88 -13.55
C THR A 178 -4.80 -6.73 -12.89
N GLY A 179 -3.64 -7.02 -12.31
CA GLY A 179 -2.69 -6.04 -11.79
C GLY A 179 -3.02 -5.45 -10.42
N CYS A 180 -2.25 -4.42 -10.06
CA CYS A 180 -2.44 -3.59 -8.89
C CYS A 180 -3.07 -2.27 -9.32
N HIS A 181 -4.16 -1.89 -8.65
CA HIS A 181 -4.89 -0.66 -8.92
C HIS A 181 -5.08 0.13 -7.64
N ILE A 182 -4.32 1.22 -7.50
CA ILE A 182 -4.46 2.21 -6.43
C ILE A 182 -5.30 3.35 -7.02
N TYR A 183 -6.60 3.29 -6.77
CA TYR A 183 -7.57 4.11 -7.48
C TYR A 183 -7.97 5.39 -6.71
N HIS A 184 -8.98 6.09 -7.22
CA HIS A 184 -9.40 7.40 -6.73
C HIS A 184 -9.50 7.52 -5.20
N GLY A 185 -9.11 8.68 -4.69
CA GLY A 185 -9.22 9.06 -3.29
C GLY A 185 -8.27 8.33 -2.33
N CYS A 186 -7.39 7.46 -2.84
CA CYS A 186 -6.37 6.82 -2.02
C CYS A 186 -5.33 7.83 -1.52
N LYS A 187 -4.96 7.72 -0.24
CA LYS A 187 -3.97 8.59 0.39
C LYS A 187 -3.08 7.84 1.37
N ASP A 188 -1.78 8.14 1.38
CA ASP A 188 -0.82 7.55 2.30
C ASP A 188 -0.76 6.01 2.18
N ILE A 189 -0.51 5.51 0.97
CA ILE A 189 -0.41 4.08 0.68
C ILE A 189 1.06 3.68 0.64
N LYS A 190 1.46 2.67 1.41
CA LYS A 190 2.85 2.19 1.48
C LYS A 190 2.92 0.71 1.14
N ILE A 191 3.77 0.35 0.19
CA ILE A 191 4.03 -1.04 -0.19
C ILE A 191 5.55 -1.28 -0.20
N ASN A 192 6.05 -2.21 0.63
CA ASN A 192 7.48 -2.52 0.63
C ASN A 192 7.88 -3.32 -0.63
N TYR A 193 7.07 -4.28 -1.06
CA TYR A 193 7.32 -5.06 -2.26
C TYR A 193 6.03 -5.42 -3.01
N LEU A 194 5.93 -4.97 -4.26
CA LEU A 194 4.90 -5.36 -5.22
C LEU A 194 5.54 -6.19 -6.33
N GLU A 195 5.15 -7.46 -6.45
CA GLU A 195 5.47 -8.29 -7.62
C GLU A 195 4.22 -8.54 -8.45
N VAL A 196 4.30 -8.26 -9.75
CA VAL A 196 3.28 -8.62 -10.73
C VAL A 196 3.90 -9.64 -11.67
N GLN A 197 3.56 -10.91 -11.48
CA GLN A 197 4.14 -12.00 -12.29
C GLN A 197 3.63 -11.98 -13.73
N ASP A 198 2.44 -11.44 -13.92
CA ASP A 198 1.69 -11.49 -15.15
C ASP A 198 0.60 -10.40 -15.13
N LEU A 199 -0.01 -10.05 -16.25
CA LEU A 199 -1.31 -9.36 -16.32
C LEU A 199 -1.98 -9.76 -17.62
N GLY A 200 -3.23 -10.19 -17.56
CA GLY A 200 -3.96 -10.71 -18.72
C GLY A 200 -4.75 -9.68 -19.53
N SER A 201 -4.95 -9.99 -20.82
CA SER A 201 -5.87 -9.33 -21.76
C SER A 201 -6.77 -10.34 -22.50
N GLY A 202 -7.47 -9.88 -23.55
CA GLY A 202 -8.15 -10.74 -24.52
C GLY A 202 -9.62 -11.08 -24.22
N SER A 203 -10.26 -10.40 -23.26
CA SER A 203 -11.70 -10.53 -23.02
C SER A 203 -12.30 -9.28 -22.37
N GLU A 204 -13.62 -9.12 -22.48
CA GLU A 204 -14.40 -8.06 -21.80
C GLU A 204 -14.15 -7.99 -20.28
N ARG A 205 -13.76 -9.10 -19.65
CA ARG A 205 -13.45 -9.10 -18.21
C ARG A 205 -12.16 -8.35 -17.86
N TYR A 206 -11.32 -8.06 -18.85
CA TYR A 206 -10.10 -7.26 -18.70
C TYR A 206 -10.30 -5.79 -19.09
N LYS A 207 -11.51 -5.34 -19.40
CA LYS A 207 -11.71 -3.99 -19.97
C LYS A 207 -11.10 -2.85 -19.16
N TYR A 208 -11.08 -2.97 -17.83
CA TYR A 208 -10.49 -2.00 -16.88
C TYR A 208 -9.13 -2.45 -16.30
N SER A 209 -8.40 -3.29 -17.01
CA SER A 209 -7.06 -3.76 -16.60
C SER A 209 -6.02 -3.05 -17.45
N HIS A 210 -5.69 -1.81 -17.14
CA HIS A 210 -4.87 -0.99 -18.05
C HIS A 210 -3.36 -1.23 -17.91
N ALA A 211 -2.87 -1.35 -16.68
CA ALA A 211 -1.45 -1.49 -16.38
C ALA A 211 -1.21 -2.54 -15.28
N ALA A 212 0.01 -3.09 -15.23
CA ALA A 212 0.41 -3.99 -14.13
C ALA A 212 0.39 -3.26 -12.78
N LEU A 213 0.78 -1.99 -12.77
CA LEU A 213 0.53 -1.04 -11.69
C LEU A 213 -0.16 0.20 -12.26
N ALA A 214 -1.40 0.45 -11.83
CA ALA A 214 -2.14 1.67 -12.13
C ALA A 214 -2.33 2.51 -10.85
N ILE A 215 -1.92 3.77 -10.90
CA ILE A 215 -2.13 4.80 -9.88
C ILE A 215 -2.90 5.95 -10.55
N ASP A 216 -4.23 5.91 -10.49
CA ASP A 216 -5.10 6.85 -11.19
C ASP A 216 -6.42 7.10 -10.45
N GLY A 217 -7.18 8.12 -10.84
CA GLY A 217 -8.41 8.45 -10.12
C GLY A 217 -9.30 9.55 -10.68
N TYR A 218 -8.94 10.20 -11.79
CA TYR A 218 -9.68 11.25 -12.51
C TYR A 218 -10.39 12.29 -11.61
N ASN A 219 -9.80 13.47 -11.49
CA ASN A 219 -10.21 14.56 -10.56
C ASN A 219 -10.05 14.25 -9.07
N ASN A 220 -9.83 12.99 -8.69
CA ASN A 220 -9.55 12.58 -7.32
C ASN A 220 -8.36 11.60 -7.31
N ASN A 221 -7.26 12.01 -7.94
CA ASN A 221 -6.08 11.16 -8.11
C ASN A 221 -5.43 10.82 -6.76
N PRO A 222 -4.78 9.66 -6.64
CA PRO A 222 -4.07 9.26 -5.42
C PRO A 222 -3.04 10.30 -4.96
N GLU A 223 -2.82 10.36 -3.64
CA GLU A 223 -1.79 11.21 -3.02
C GLU A 223 -0.87 10.37 -2.14
N ASN A 224 0.44 10.66 -2.16
CA ASN A 224 1.42 10.02 -1.27
C ASN A 224 1.41 8.48 -1.32
N VAL A 225 1.52 7.93 -2.53
CA VAL A 225 1.76 6.50 -2.75
C VAL A 225 3.27 6.24 -2.73
N GLN A 226 3.69 5.35 -1.83
CA GLN A 226 5.09 4.97 -1.65
C GLN A 226 5.26 3.48 -1.90
N ILE A 227 6.07 3.12 -2.90
CA ILE A 227 6.36 1.71 -3.19
C ILE A 227 7.87 1.51 -3.25
N LYS A 228 8.44 0.78 -2.29
CA LYS A 228 9.89 0.61 -2.20
C LYS A 228 10.46 -0.22 -3.36
N LYS A 229 9.75 -1.27 -3.78
CA LYS A 229 10.13 -2.06 -4.95
C LYS A 229 8.91 -2.54 -5.73
N VAL A 230 8.93 -2.30 -7.04
CA VAL A 230 7.99 -2.84 -8.03
C VAL A 230 8.75 -3.77 -8.96
N HIS A 231 8.31 -5.02 -9.09
CA HIS A 231 8.83 -5.96 -10.08
C HIS A 231 7.70 -6.49 -10.95
N ILE A 232 7.67 -6.06 -12.21
CA ILE A 232 6.73 -6.53 -13.22
C ILE A 232 7.47 -7.54 -14.09
N LYS A 233 7.16 -8.83 -13.94
CA LYS A 233 7.78 -9.90 -14.75
C LYS A 233 7.20 -9.95 -16.16
N SER A 234 5.92 -9.66 -16.28
CA SER A 234 5.22 -9.64 -17.56
C SER A 234 3.89 -8.91 -17.42
N THR A 235 3.47 -8.24 -18.49
CA THR A 235 2.14 -7.65 -18.62
C THR A 235 1.72 -7.63 -20.08
N ASP A 236 0.47 -8.03 -20.35
CA ASP A 236 -0.10 -7.96 -21.68
C ASP A 236 -0.26 -6.51 -22.18
N ARG A 237 -0.33 -5.54 -21.25
CA ARG A 237 -0.67 -4.13 -21.52
C ARG A 237 0.43 -3.19 -20.98
N HIS A 238 0.07 -2.03 -20.43
CA HIS A 238 1.05 -1.11 -19.86
C HIS A 238 1.79 -1.74 -18.66
N GLY A 239 3.04 -1.33 -18.45
CA GLY A 239 3.78 -1.63 -17.23
C GLY A 239 3.24 -0.84 -16.06
N ILE A 240 3.50 0.45 -16.06
CA ILE A 240 3.07 1.39 -15.01
C ILE A 240 2.31 2.54 -15.66
N TYR A 241 1.14 2.88 -15.10
CA TYR A 241 0.45 4.13 -15.36
C TYR A 241 0.32 4.92 -14.06
N MET A 242 0.72 6.19 -14.06
CA MET A 242 0.76 7.01 -12.85
C MET A 242 0.30 8.44 -13.09
N THR A 243 -0.62 8.86 -12.23
CA THR A 243 -1.16 10.23 -12.08
C THR A 243 -1.17 10.59 -10.58
N GLY A 244 -1.43 11.86 -10.25
CA GLY A 244 -1.59 12.27 -8.85
C GLY A 244 -0.40 13.07 -8.34
N LYS A 245 -0.04 12.92 -7.07
CA LYS A 245 1.09 13.68 -6.50
C LYS A 245 1.75 13.07 -5.27
N ASP A 246 2.93 13.59 -4.97
CA ASP A 246 3.73 13.25 -3.78
C ASP A 246 4.11 11.76 -3.73
N HIS A 247 4.26 11.12 -4.90
CA HIS A 247 4.59 9.69 -4.98
C HIS A 247 6.09 9.45 -4.80
N LEU A 248 6.44 8.34 -4.14
CA LEU A 248 7.82 7.89 -3.98
C LEU A 248 7.93 6.42 -4.38
N ILE A 249 8.50 6.15 -5.54
CA ILE A 249 8.75 4.80 -6.02
C ILE A 249 10.26 4.55 -5.95
N GLY A 250 10.68 3.50 -5.24
CA GLY A 250 12.08 3.15 -5.12
C GLY A 250 12.59 2.46 -6.38
N GLU A 251 12.82 1.16 -6.30
CA GLU A 251 13.29 0.34 -7.42
C GLU A 251 12.13 -0.18 -8.27
N VAL A 252 12.16 0.11 -9.57
CA VAL A 252 11.26 -0.45 -10.57
C VAL A 252 12.03 -1.35 -11.53
N ILE A 253 11.55 -2.58 -11.71
CA ILE A 253 12.05 -3.52 -12.71
C ILE A 253 10.87 -3.99 -13.56
N ILE A 254 10.95 -3.77 -14.88
CA ILE A 254 9.97 -4.25 -15.85
C ILE A 254 10.69 -5.20 -16.82
N ASP A 255 10.40 -6.50 -16.70
CA ASP A 255 11.05 -7.52 -17.52
C ASP A 255 10.44 -7.62 -18.92
N LYS A 256 9.10 -7.51 -19.02
CA LYS A 256 8.33 -7.56 -20.28
C LYS A 256 7.05 -6.75 -20.17
N PHE A 257 6.68 -6.07 -21.25
CA PHE A 257 5.42 -5.31 -21.34
C PHE A 257 4.80 -5.33 -22.74
N GLY A 258 3.51 -5.01 -22.79
CA GLY A 258 2.74 -4.93 -24.04
C GLY A 258 2.67 -6.23 -24.83
N ILE A 259 2.81 -7.40 -24.19
CA ILE A 259 2.93 -8.68 -24.93
C ILE A 259 1.59 -9.25 -25.44
N GLY A 260 0.47 -8.67 -25.01
CA GLY A 260 -0.89 -9.10 -25.33
C GLY A 260 -1.59 -8.10 -26.25
N ASP A 261 -2.86 -7.79 -25.97
CA ASP A 261 -3.71 -7.03 -26.88
C ASP A 261 -4.64 -6.03 -26.19
N ALA A 262 -5.06 -5.03 -26.97
CA ALA A 262 -5.95 -3.95 -26.54
C ALA A 262 -7.44 -4.28 -26.77
N THR A 263 -7.77 -5.53 -27.16
CA THR A 263 -9.16 -5.92 -27.41
C THR A 263 -9.94 -5.77 -26.11
N HIS A 264 -11.14 -5.18 -26.23
CA HIS A 264 -12.03 -4.87 -25.12
C HIS A 264 -11.47 -3.89 -24.09
N MET A 265 -10.32 -3.26 -24.31
CA MET A 265 -9.81 -2.22 -23.42
C MET A 265 -10.69 -0.97 -23.51
N ASP A 266 -11.18 -0.52 -22.37
CA ASP A 266 -11.95 0.71 -22.26
C ASP A 266 -10.99 1.91 -22.14
N GLY A 267 -11.52 3.12 -22.29
CA GLY A 267 -10.75 4.35 -22.13
C GLY A 267 -10.07 4.44 -20.75
N MET A 268 -8.85 4.96 -20.73
CA MET A 268 -8.10 5.14 -19.50
C MET A 268 -8.29 6.54 -18.92
N GLN A 269 -8.34 6.65 -17.58
CA GLN A 269 -8.53 7.93 -16.91
C GLN A 269 -7.40 8.90 -17.25
N ASP A 270 -7.75 10.18 -17.42
CA ASP A 270 -6.82 11.28 -17.73
C ASP A 270 -6.08 11.22 -19.08
N ALA A 271 -6.21 10.15 -19.86
CA ALA A 271 -5.59 9.95 -21.17
C ALA A 271 -6.49 10.40 -22.33
N ALA A 272 -5.89 10.72 -23.49
CA ALA A 272 -6.67 10.99 -24.69
C ALA A 272 -7.23 9.68 -25.30
N PRO A 273 -8.42 9.70 -25.93
CA PRO A 273 -8.99 8.50 -26.53
C PRO A 273 -8.06 7.88 -27.60
N GLY A 274 -7.76 6.59 -27.45
CA GLY A 274 -6.90 5.81 -28.33
C GLY A 274 -5.52 5.52 -27.74
N GLU A 275 -5.01 6.40 -26.89
CA GLU A 275 -3.67 6.25 -26.29
C GLU A 275 -3.58 5.05 -25.33
N GLU A 276 -4.73 4.64 -24.77
CA GLU A 276 -4.85 3.45 -23.94
C GLU A 276 -4.45 2.17 -24.70
N LYS A 277 -4.44 2.19 -26.03
CA LYS A 277 -4.12 1.04 -26.88
C LYS A 277 -2.66 0.97 -27.30
N GLU A 278 -1.88 2.02 -27.01
CA GLU A 278 -0.46 2.11 -27.34
C GLU A 278 0.35 1.79 -26.10
N PHE A 279 0.71 0.53 -25.92
CA PHE A 279 1.28 0.04 -24.66
C PHE A 279 2.65 0.66 -24.36
N LYS A 280 2.83 1.03 -23.10
CA LYS A 280 3.98 1.78 -22.58
C LYS A 280 4.54 1.05 -21.37
N ALA A 281 5.86 0.96 -21.23
CA ALA A 281 6.44 0.38 -20.01
C ALA A 281 6.20 1.32 -18.81
N LEU A 282 6.44 2.62 -19.01
CA LEU A 282 6.14 3.67 -18.03
C LEU A 282 5.30 4.78 -18.68
N TRP A 283 4.16 5.12 -18.09
CA TRP A 283 3.37 6.27 -18.51
C TRP A 283 3.08 7.17 -17.31
N ILE A 284 3.62 8.39 -17.37
CA ILE A 284 3.41 9.44 -16.38
C ILE A 284 2.51 10.50 -17.02
N ASN A 285 1.36 10.77 -16.40
CA ASN A 285 0.39 11.75 -16.87
C ASN A 285 -0.21 12.51 -15.67
N LYS A 286 -0.21 13.83 -15.69
CA LYS A 286 -0.69 14.72 -14.62
C LYS A 286 -0.24 14.25 -13.24
N CYS A 287 1.04 13.89 -13.15
CA CYS A 287 1.70 13.47 -11.93
C CYS A 287 2.65 14.57 -11.48
N TYR A 288 2.65 14.90 -10.19
CA TYR A 288 3.35 16.08 -9.68
C TYR A 288 4.15 15.77 -8.42
N ASP A 289 5.21 16.52 -8.18
CA ASP A 289 5.99 16.48 -6.93
C ASP A 289 6.39 15.05 -6.52
N SER A 290 6.76 14.22 -7.50
CA SER A 290 6.96 12.78 -7.31
C SER A 290 8.37 12.35 -7.67
N PHE A 291 8.79 11.20 -7.16
CA PHE A 291 10.13 10.68 -7.39
C PHE A 291 10.12 9.18 -7.69
N ILE A 292 10.89 8.78 -8.70
CA ILE A 292 11.26 7.39 -8.98
C ILE A 292 12.78 7.27 -8.80
N GLU A 293 13.24 6.51 -7.80
CA GLU A 293 14.68 6.38 -7.51
C GLU A 293 15.43 5.74 -8.69
N ASN A 294 14.96 4.57 -9.13
CA ASN A 294 15.61 3.80 -10.19
C ASN A 294 14.56 2.99 -10.97
N ILE A 295 14.59 3.10 -12.30
CA ILE A 295 13.79 2.27 -13.19
C ILE A 295 14.66 1.56 -14.22
N ILE A 296 14.44 0.25 -14.33
CA ILE A 296 15.04 -0.62 -15.34
C ILE A 296 13.92 -1.21 -16.18
N ILE A 297 13.91 -0.87 -17.46
CA ILE A 297 12.97 -1.41 -18.45
C ILE A 297 13.74 -2.34 -19.38
N ASN A 298 13.29 -3.59 -19.48
CA ASN A 298 13.80 -4.54 -20.44
C ASN A 298 12.86 -4.65 -21.63
N GLU A 299 13.39 -4.35 -22.81
CA GLU A 299 12.64 -4.39 -24.05
C GLU A 299 12.74 -5.75 -24.76
N LYS A 300 13.60 -6.65 -24.28
CA LYS A 300 13.67 -8.00 -24.84
C LYS A 300 12.34 -8.74 -24.65
N ASP A 301 11.79 -9.22 -25.77
CA ASP A 301 10.48 -9.89 -25.86
C ASP A 301 9.28 -9.00 -25.51
N SER A 302 9.48 -7.71 -25.24
CA SER A 302 8.39 -6.73 -25.12
C SER A 302 7.85 -6.40 -26.51
N LYS A 303 6.56 -6.06 -26.58
CA LYS A 303 5.87 -5.68 -27.83
C LYS A 303 5.04 -4.40 -27.67
N GLY A 304 5.36 -3.61 -26.65
CA GLY A 304 4.74 -2.31 -26.47
C GLY A 304 5.12 -1.35 -27.60
N THR A 305 4.42 -0.22 -27.63
CA THR A 305 4.64 0.84 -28.60
C THR A 305 5.78 1.76 -28.17
N TYR A 306 5.87 2.06 -26.87
CA TYR A 306 6.84 3.02 -26.34
C TYR A 306 7.51 2.49 -25.08
N THR A 307 8.80 2.81 -24.91
CA THR A 307 9.52 2.58 -23.65
C THR A 307 8.88 3.37 -22.52
N ALA A 308 8.62 4.66 -22.78
CA ALA A 308 7.94 5.53 -21.86
C ALA A 308 7.10 6.57 -22.58
N HIS A 309 6.06 7.06 -21.89
CA HIS A 309 5.32 8.25 -22.27
C HIS A 309 5.36 9.24 -21.13
N PHE A 310 6.02 10.38 -21.35
CA PHE A 310 5.98 11.54 -20.49
C PHE A 310 4.92 12.47 -21.07
N ASP A 311 3.71 12.30 -20.56
CA ASP A 311 2.49 13.00 -20.96
C ASP A 311 2.35 14.29 -20.12
N SER A 312 1.27 15.04 -20.32
CA SER A 312 0.94 16.32 -19.68
C SER A 312 1.35 16.43 -18.19
N GLY A 313 2.06 17.50 -17.84
CA GLY A 313 2.55 17.76 -16.48
C GLY A 313 2.92 19.24 -16.24
N ASP A 314 3.75 19.50 -15.22
CA ASP A 314 4.27 20.84 -14.90
C ASP A 314 5.72 20.74 -14.41
N MET A 315 6.66 21.33 -15.16
CA MET A 315 8.10 21.34 -14.83
C MET A 315 8.42 22.04 -13.50
N ARG A 316 7.52 22.86 -12.95
CA ARG A 316 7.69 23.48 -11.63
C ARG A 316 7.34 22.54 -10.48
N ARG A 317 6.67 21.43 -10.78
CA ARG A 317 6.23 20.39 -9.86
C ARG A 317 6.56 19.02 -10.44
N PRO A 318 7.83 18.76 -10.76
CA PRO A 318 8.19 17.69 -11.66
C PRO A 318 7.99 16.30 -11.04
N VAL A 319 7.92 15.30 -11.90
CA VAL A 319 8.33 13.93 -11.53
C VAL A 319 9.81 13.79 -11.84
N ILE A 320 10.61 13.52 -10.81
CA ILE A 320 12.04 13.29 -10.98
C ILE A 320 12.29 11.77 -11.07
N ILE A 321 13.07 11.35 -12.05
CA ILE A 321 13.57 9.98 -12.19
C ILE A 321 15.07 10.03 -11.98
N GLY A 322 15.55 9.41 -10.90
CA GLY A 322 16.96 9.40 -10.54
C GLY A 322 17.80 8.67 -11.59
N ASN A 323 17.52 7.38 -11.79
CA ASN A 323 18.17 6.56 -12.82
C ASN A 323 17.15 5.93 -13.76
N PHE A 324 17.31 6.16 -15.07
CA PHE A 324 16.47 5.57 -16.12
C PHE A 324 17.32 4.70 -17.05
N LYS A 325 17.14 3.38 -16.96
CA LYS A 325 17.92 2.41 -17.73
C LYS A 325 17.03 1.56 -18.64
N VAL A 326 17.39 1.50 -19.92
CA VAL A 326 16.77 0.60 -20.90
C VAL A 326 17.73 -0.53 -21.23
N LEU A 327 17.25 -1.78 -21.14
CA LEU A 327 17.99 -2.97 -21.53
C LEU A 327 17.42 -3.53 -22.83
N ASN A 328 18.31 -3.98 -23.72
CA ASN A 328 17.94 -4.51 -25.05
C ASN A 328 17.12 -3.50 -25.88
N ASP A 329 17.54 -2.23 -25.82
CA ASP A 329 16.97 -1.08 -26.51
C ASP A 329 16.66 -1.41 -27.99
N GLN A 330 15.37 -1.44 -28.31
CA GLN A 330 14.85 -1.68 -29.64
C GLN A 330 14.62 -0.33 -30.32
N THR A 331 15.18 -0.17 -31.52
CA THR A 331 15.18 1.12 -32.25
C THR A 331 13.79 1.68 -32.56
N ASP A 332 12.74 0.86 -32.50
CA ASP A 332 11.35 1.21 -32.78
C ASP A 332 10.49 1.47 -31.52
N MET A 333 10.98 1.16 -30.32
CA MET A 333 10.35 1.56 -29.06
C MET A 333 11.05 2.81 -28.51
N THR A 334 10.40 3.96 -28.65
CA THR A 334 10.98 5.24 -28.22
C THR A 334 10.35 5.75 -26.93
N ILE A 335 10.96 6.80 -26.37
CA ILE A 335 10.31 7.64 -25.37
C ILE A 335 9.46 8.68 -26.12
N LEU A 336 8.17 8.74 -25.80
CA LEU A 336 7.24 9.77 -26.25
C LEU A 336 7.19 10.88 -25.20
N GLU A 337 7.37 12.14 -25.61
CA GLU A 337 7.41 13.30 -24.72
C GLU A 337 6.48 14.39 -25.24
N ASP A 338 5.54 14.82 -24.41
CA ASP A 338 4.71 16.00 -24.66
C ASP A 338 5.47 17.28 -24.35
N ASP A 339 5.18 18.38 -25.07
CA ASP A 339 5.85 19.69 -24.88
C ASP A 339 5.86 20.18 -23.42
N ASN A 340 4.83 19.82 -22.64
CA ASN A 340 4.68 20.20 -21.23
C ASN A 340 4.66 19.00 -20.27
N HIS A 341 5.54 18.02 -20.47
CA HIS A 341 5.45 16.74 -19.75
C HIS A 341 5.82 16.76 -18.24
N GLY A 342 6.62 17.71 -17.77
CA GLY A 342 6.95 17.84 -16.35
C GLY A 342 7.80 16.70 -15.75
N VAL A 343 8.54 15.93 -16.56
CA VAL A 343 9.44 14.85 -16.09
C VAL A 343 10.90 15.29 -16.22
N ILE A 344 11.71 15.02 -15.20
CA ILE A 344 13.16 15.28 -15.22
C ILE A 344 13.89 13.96 -14.98
N ILE A 345 14.78 13.57 -15.89
CA ILE A 345 15.67 12.43 -15.71
C ILE A 345 17.05 12.96 -15.30
N GLU A 346 17.52 12.60 -14.10
CA GLU A 346 18.82 13.08 -13.59
C GLU A 346 19.99 12.35 -14.25
N ILE A 347 19.94 11.02 -14.29
CA ILE A 347 20.97 10.17 -14.89
C ILE A 347 20.35 9.34 -16.01
N LYS A 348 20.87 9.56 -17.22
CA LYS A 348 20.56 8.78 -18.43
C LYS A 348 21.84 8.01 -18.79
N GLU A 349 21.88 6.71 -18.47
CA GLU A 349 22.99 5.80 -18.86
C GLU A 349 22.70 5.05 -20.15
#